data_AF-A0A2E3M9V8-F1
#
_entry.id   AF-A0A2E3M9V8-F1
#
_cell.length_a   1.000
_cell.length_b   1.000
_cell.length_c   1.000
_cell.angle_alpha   90.00
_cell.angle_beta   90.00
_cell.angle_gamma   90.00
#
_symmetry.space_group_name_H-M   'P 1'
#
loop_
_entity.id
_entity.type
_entity.pdbx_description
1 polymer ?
#
loop_
_entity_poly.entity_id
_entity_poly.type
_entity_poly.pdbx_seq_one_letter_code
_entity_poly.pdbx_strand_id
1 'polypeptide(L)'
;MKKLLLLLFIPLFSYSQTYKDIMSINSAEMFKKVAIENNYEIDNSDEGELITYGFNIQRDSIEGNKSTKWLYYDPKGDSFFFQFSRSSFLGVNDKSDYDLILNEVKEKCSYHKIVNFGGTDYVTYSCPESSYKGKIGFVIEEDNGIIVHFPDK
;
A
#
# COMPACT_ATOMS: atom_id res chain seq x y z
N MET A 1 24.11 -17.64 40.50
CA MET A 1 24.30 -17.98 39.07
C MET A 1 23.65 -16.87 38.26
N LYS A 2 24.46 -15.96 37.73
CA LYS A 2 24.01 -14.77 37.00
C LYS A 2 24.12 -15.05 35.50
N LYS A 3 23.09 -14.62 34.76
CA LYS A 3 23.04 -14.39 33.30
C LYS A 3 22.93 -15.69 32.48
N LEU A 4 22.07 -15.78 31.48
CA LEU A 4 21.76 -14.78 30.47
C LEU A 4 20.34 -15.05 29.92
N LEU A 5 19.36 -14.18 30.20
CA LEU A 5 18.18 -14.12 29.34
C LEU A 5 18.66 -13.50 28.02
N LEU A 6 18.81 -14.30 26.98
CA LEU A 6 18.91 -13.78 25.61
C LEU A 6 17.55 -13.15 25.30
N LEU A 7 17.40 -11.85 25.57
CA LEU A 7 16.39 -11.05 24.89
C LEU A 7 16.75 -11.12 23.41
N LEU A 8 16.01 -11.95 22.67
CA LEU A 8 15.92 -11.87 21.23
C LEU A 8 15.42 -10.45 20.92
N PHE A 9 16.34 -9.51 20.77
CA PHE A 9 16.16 -8.33 19.95
C PHE A 9 16.09 -8.81 18.50
N ILE A 10 15.07 -9.61 18.17
CA ILE A 10 14.57 -9.61 16.82
C ILE A 10 14.04 -8.20 16.68
N PRO A 11 14.59 -7.36 15.79
CA PRO A 11 13.88 -6.14 15.47
C PRO A 11 12.58 -6.63 14.86
N LEU A 12 11.51 -6.59 15.65
CA LEU A 12 10.14 -6.65 15.17
C LEU A 12 9.95 -5.34 14.39
N PHE A 13 10.65 -5.19 13.27
CA PHE A 13 10.24 -4.27 12.23
C PHE A 13 8.92 -4.84 11.78
N SER A 14 7.84 -4.37 12.38
CA SER A 14 6.49 -4.64 11.93
C SER A 14 6.47 -4.28 10.44
N TYR A 15 6.46 -5.29 9.58
CA TYR A 15 6.47 -5.14 8.13
C TYR A 15 5.17 -4.43 7.73
N SER A 16 5.25 -3.11 7.61
CA SER A 16 4.15 -2.19 7.34
C SER A 16 4.57 -1.29 6.21
N GLN A 17 3.70 -1.14 5.21
CA GLN A 17 3.95 -0.26 4.09
C GLN A 17 4.03 1.18 4.62
N THR A 18 5.10 1.90 4.30
CA THR A 18 5.31 3.27 4.81
C THR A 18 5.05 4.34 3.77
N TYR A 19 4.89 5.59 4.23
CA TYR A 19 4.90 6.78 3.37
C TYR A 19 6.15 6.81 2.48
N LYS A 20 7.33 6.54 3.05
CA LYS A 20 8.61 6.60 2.33
C LYS A 20 8.65 5.58 1.19
N ASP A 21 8.13 4.38 1.43
CA ASP A 21 8.08 3.34 0.40
C ASP A 21 7.25 3.81 -0.79
N ILE A 22 6.05 4.36 -0.54
CA ILE A 22 5.19 4.89 -1.62
C ILE A 22 5.87 6.05 -2.36
N MET A 23 6.49 6.99 -1.64
CA MET A 23 7.19 8.12 -2.26
C MET A 23 8.42 7.71 -3.08
N SER A 24 8.99 6.52 -2.82
CA SER A 24 10.15 6.01 -3.56
C SER A 24 9.82 5.39 -4.92
N ILE A 25 8.54 5.10 -5.18
CA ILE A 25 8.12 4.45 -6.43
C ILE A 25 8.16 5.46 -7.56
N ASN A 26 8.83 5.10 -8.65
CA ASN A 26 8.93 5.89 -9.87
C ASN A 26 8.94 5.03 -11.15
N SER A 27 8.70 3.73 -11.00
CA SER A 27 8.82 2.72 -12.05
C SER A 27 8.26 1.38 -11.55
N ALA A 28 7.94 0.48 -12.49
CA ALA A 28 7.59 -0.90 -12.21
C ALA A 28 8.67 -1.64 -11.40
N GLU A 29 9.95 -1.37 -11.66
CA GLU A 29 11.06 -2.00 -10.93
C GLU A 29 11.09 -1.55 -9.46
N MET A 30 10.96 -0.25 -9.21
CA MET A 30 10.89 0.26 -7.84
C MET A 30 9.63 -0.19 -7.11
N PHE A 31 8.49 -0.30 -7.80
CA PHE A 31 7.28 -0.90 -7.24
C PHE A 31 7.52 -2.35 -6.79
N LYS A 32 8.12 -3.18 -7.65
CA LYS A 32 8.46 -4.58 -7.31
C LYS A 32 9.43 -4.65 -6.13
N LYS A 33 10.46 -3.78 -6.11
CA LYS A 33 11.41 -3.70 -5.00
C LYS A 33 10.70 -3.40 -3.68
N VAL A 34 9.81 -2.41 -3.67
CA VAL A 34 9.01 -2.04 -2.50
C VAL A 34 8.15 -3.22 -2.04
N ALA A 35 7.46 -3.91 -2.94
CA ALA A 35 6.65 -5.07 -2.61
C ALA A 35 7.49 -6.19 -1.97
N ILE A 36 8.61 -6.56 -2.60
CA ILE A 36 9.49 -7.66 -2.16
C ILE A 36 10.13 -7.34 -0.80
N GLU A 37 10.68 -6.14 -0.62
CA GLU A 37 11.33 -5.74 0.64
C GLU A 37 10.34 -5.62 1.81
N ASN A 38 9.05 -5.45 1.52
CA ASN A 38 7.98 -5.43 2.51
C ASN A 38 7.25 -6.78 2.68
N ASN A 39 7.86 -7.89 2.22
CA ASN A 39 7.35 -9.26 2.34
C ASN A 39 5.98 -9.50 1.69
N TYR A 40 5.67 -8.78 0.61
CA TYR A 40 4.56 -9.17 -0.24
C TYR A 40 4.99 -10.29 -1.20
N GLU A 41 4.07 -11.22 -1.44
CA GLU A 41 4.25 -12.32 -2.36
C GLU A 41 3.59 -11.99 -3.68
N ILE A 42 4.23 -12.39 -4.80
CA ILE A 42 3.62 -12.20 -6.12
C ILE A 42 2.36 -13.06 -6.22
N ASP A 43 1.29 -12.47 -6.74
CA ASP A 43 0.11 -13.23 -7.11
C ASP A 43 0.11 -13.49 -8.62
N ASN A 44 0.42 -14.73 -8.98
CA ASN A 44 0.40 -15.19 -10.37
C ASN A 44 -0.99 -15.73 -10.78
N SER A 45 -2.02 -15.55 -9.95
CA SER A 45 -3.38 -16.00 -10.28
C SER A 45 -4.08 -15.11 -11.31
N ASP A 46 -3.58 -13.89 -11.49
CA ASP A 46 -4.09 -12.99 -12.52
C ASP A 46 -3.53 -13.38 -13.90
N GLU A 47 -4.42 -13.83 -14.79
CA GLU A 47 -4.29 -13.65 -16.25
C GLU A 47 -4.47 -12.16 -16.65
N GLY A 48 -4.31 -11.25 -15.69
CA GLY A 48 -4.53 -9.81 -15.83
C GLY A 48 -3.29 -9.06 -16.31
N GLU A 49 -3.52 -7.85 -16.81
CA GLU A 49 -2.47 -6.94 -17.30
C GLU A 49 -1.71 -6.22 -16.16
N LEU A 50 -2.17 -6.37 -14.91
CA LEU A 50 -1.57 -5.75 -13.73
C LEU A 50 -0.51 -6.65 -13.12
N ILE A 51 0.51 -6.02 -12.53
CA ILE A 51 1.46 -6.71 -11.65
C ILE A 51 0.87 -6.69 -10.23
N THR A 52 0.48 -7.86 -9.73
CA THR A 52 -0.21 -8.01 -8.45
C THR A 52 0.67 -8.67 -7.38
N TYR A 53 0.67 -8.09 -6.18
CA TYR A 53 1.33 -8.60 -4.99
C TYR A 53 0.36 -8.58 -3.80
N GLY A 54 0.40 -9.63 -2.97
CA GLY A 54 -0.45 -9.75 -1.77
C GLY A 54 0.35 -10.14 -0.54
N PHE A 55 -0.09 -9.69 0.63
CA PHE A 55 0.55 -10.00 1.91
C PHE A 55 -0.05 -11.27 2.53
N ASN A 56 0.75 -12.31 2.81
CA ASN A 56 0.28 -13.59 3.36
C ASN A 56 -0.94 -14.14 2.60
N ILE A 57 -0.79 -14.34 1.29
CA ILE A 57 -1.91 -14.70 0.41
C ILE A 57 -2.51 -16.04 0.84
N GLN A 58 -3.80 -16.04 1.18
CA GLN A 58 -4.60 -17.24 1.34
C GLN A 58 -5.11 -17.66 -0.03
N ARG A 59 -4.53 -18.73 -0.58
CA ARG A 59 -4.86 -19.19 -1.93
C ARG A 59 -6.13 -20.03 -1.91
N ASP A 60 -7.10 -19.65 -2.73
CA ASP A 60 -8.40 -20.32 -2.87
C ASP A 60 -8.77 -20.40 -4.34
N SER A 61 -8.97 -21.61 -4.86
CA SER A 61 -9.25 -21.84 -6.28
C SER A 61 -10.73 -21.67 -6.66
N ILE A 62 -11.60 -21.40 -5.69
CA ILE A 62 -13.05 -21.26 -5.88
C ILE A 62 -13.46 -19.81 -5.71
N GLU A 63 -13.04 -19.18 -4.61
CA GLU A 63 -13.43 -17.80 -4.27
C GLU A 63 -12.37 -16.75 -4.65
N GLY A 64 -11.24 -17.19 -5.21
CA GLY A 64 -10.10 -16.34 -5.53
C GLY A 64 -9.20 -16.11 -4.31
N ASN A 65 -7.96 -15.68 -4.59
CA ASN A 65 -6.97 -15.44 -3.54
C ASN A 65 -7.40 -14.30 -2.62
N LYS A 66 -7.10 -14.43 -1.33
CA LYS A 66 -7.44 -13.44 -0.30
C LYS A 66 -6.18 -12.93 0.39
N SER A 67 -6.15 -11.63 0.65
CA SER A 67 -5.12 -10.98 1.47
C SER A 67 -5.72 -9.75 2.16
N THR A 68 -5.15 -9.38 3.29
CA THR A 68 -5.47 -8.14 4.00
C THR A 68 -4.80 -6.91 3.39
N LYS A 69 -3.80 -7.10 2.52
CA LYS A 69 -3.07 -6.01 1.85
C LYS A 69 -2.73 -6.42 0.42
N TRP A 70 -3.09 -5.58 -0.53
CA TRP A 70 -2.83 -5.81 -1.95
C TRP A 70 -2.13 -4.61 -2.59
N LEU A 71 -1.20 -4.91 -3.48
CA LEU A 71 -0.39 -3.97 -4.24
C LEU A 71 -0.58 -4.28 -5.72
N TYR A 72 -0.84 -3.24 -6.50
CA TYR A 72 -1.07 -3.36 -7.92
C TYR A 72 -0.29 -2.29 -8.68
N TYR A 73 0.26 -2.67 -9.82
CA TYR A 73 0.88 -1.75 -10.76
C TYR A 73 0.34 -2.00 -12.17
N ASP A 74 -0.12 -0.93 -12.82
CA ASP A 74 -0.56 -0.91 -14.20
C ASP A 74 0.60 -0.46 -15.12
N PRO A 75 1.16 -1.38 -15.92
CA PRO A 75 2.24 -1.05 -16.86
C PRO A 75 1.82 -0.13 -17.99
N LYS A 76 0.53 -0.08 -18.36
CA LYS A 76 0.02 0.76 -19.45
C LYS A 76 -0.15 2.20 -19.02
N GLY A 77 -0.67 2.41 -17.82
CA GLY A 77 -0.89 3.73 -17.23
C GLY A 77 0.32 4.29 -16.49
N ASP A 78 1.36 3.50 -16.23
CA ASP A 78 2.45 3.83 -15.28
C ASP A 78 1.90 4.32 -13.94
N SER A 79 0.90 3.59 -13.44
CA SER A 79 0.19 3.91 -12.21
C SER A 79 0.22 2.74 -11.25
N PHE A 80 0.07 3.02 -9.97
CA PHE A 80 0.01 2.01 -8.93
C PHE A 80 -1.10 2.30 -7.94
N PHE A 81 -1.60 1.25 -7.29
CA PHE A 81 -2.51 1.40 -6.17
C PHE A 81 -2.28 0.35 -5.09
N PHE A 82 -2.64 0.73 -3.88
CA PHE A 82 -2.51 -0.06 -2.67
C PHE A 82 -3.88 -0.17 -2.02
N GLN A 83 -4.22 -1.37 -1.57
CA GLN A 83 -5.43 -1.64 -0.82
C GLN A 83 -5.04 -2.23 0.53
N PHE A 84 -5.52 -1.63 1.60
CA PHE A 84 -5.31 -2.10 2.97
C PHE A 84 -6.65 -2.35 3.64
N SER A 85 -6.87 -3.57 4.11
CA SER A 85 -7.98 -3.87 5.01
C SER A 85 -7.86 -3.02 6.28
N ARG A 86 -8.95 -2.34 6.64
CA ARG A 86 -9.04 -1.53 7.86
C ARG A 86 -9.79 -2.26 8.98
N SER A 87 -10.23 -3.50 8.76
CA SER A 87 -10.87 -4.30 9.80
C SER A 87 -9.85 -4.73 10.86
N SER A 88 -10.07 -4.30 12.10
CA SER A 88 -9.26 -4.71 13.25
C SER A 88 -9.46 -6.20 13.54
N PHE A 89 -8.37 -6.98 13.57
CA PHE A 89 -8.42 -8.41 13.87
C PHE A 89 -8.78 -8.71 15.34
N LEU A 90 -8.81 -7.73 16.26
CA LEU A 90 -8.99 -7.97 17.70
C LEU A 90 -9.80 -6.90 18.45
N GLY A 91 -10.52 -6.01 17.77
CA GLY A 91 -11.28 -4.93 18.44
C GLY A 91 -10.41 -3.87 19.13
N VAL A 92 -9.10 -3.88 18.85
CA VAL A 92 -8.17 -2.81 19.21
C VAL A 92 -8.18 -1.80 18.05
N ASN A 93 -8.36 -0.51 18.36
CA ASN A 93 -8.28 0.61 17.40
C ASN A 93 -6.82 0.85 16.96
N ASP A 94 -6.18 -0.16 16.39
CA ASP A 94 -4.85 0.00 15.80
C ASP A 94 -4.99 0.68 14.45
N LYS A 95 -4.19 1.74 14.23
CA LYS A 95 -4.14 2.44 12.96
C LYS A 95 -3.68 1.47 11.87
N SER A 96 -4.42 1.38 10.77
CA SER A 96 -3.98 0.61 9.60
C SER A 96 -2.79 1.28 8.90
N ASP A 97 -2.07 0.54 8.05
CA ASP A 97 -1.03 1.09 7.17
C ASP A 97 -1.57 2.30 6.39
N TYR A 98 -2.81 2.20 5.87
CA TYR A 98 -3.50 3.32 5.23
C TYR A 98 -3.60 4.56 6.13
N ASP A 99 -4.04 4.40 7.39
CA ASP A 99 -4.22 5.52 8.30
C ASP A 99 -2.87 6.18 8.65
N LEU A 100 -1.81 5.39 8.82
CA LEU A 100 -0.46 5.90 9.07
C LEU A 100 0.05 6.70 7.87
N ILE A 101 -0.05 6.15 6.67
CA ILE A 101 0.39 6.79 5.43
C ILE A 101 -0.40 8.07 5.18
N LEU A 102 -1.73 8.05 5.31
CA LEU A 102 -2.58 9.22 5.10
C LEU A 102 -2.24 10.35 6.10
N ASN A 103 -1.93 10.01 7.36
CA ASN A 103 -1.49 11.01 8.34
C ASN A 103 -0.19 11.68 7.90
N GLU A 104 0.82 10.90 7.48
CA GLU A 104 2.08 11.47 6.98
C GLU A 104 1.88 12.30 5.71
N VAL A 105 1.03 11.86 4.78
CA VAL A 105 0.68 12.65 3.58
C VAL A 105 0.04 13.98 3.95
N LYS A 106 -0.90 13.99 4.91
CA LYS A 106 -1.54 15.23 5.36
C LYS A 106 -0.58 16.19 6.04
N GLU A 107 0.48 15.68 6.66
CA GLU A 107 1.52 16.49 7.31
C GLU A 107 2.55 17.03 6.32
N LYS A 108 2.95 16.22 5.33
CA LYS A 108 4.10 16.50 4.44
C LYS A 108 3.72 16.98 3.05
N CYS A 109 2.49 16.71 2.62
CA CYS A 109 2.02 17.01 1.27
C CYS A 109 0.93 18.09 1.29
N SER A 110 0.74 18.75 0.16
CA SER A 110 -0.31 19.77 0.01
C SER A 110 -1.55 19.17 -0.65
N TYR A 111 -2.73 19.46 -0.11
CA TYR A 111 -4.00 19.14 -0.76
C TYR A 111 -4.01 19.69 -2.19
N HIS A 112 -4.50 18.89 -3.13
CA HIS A 112 -4.63 19.28 -4.54
C HIS A 112 -6.10 19.51 -4.92
N LYS A 113 -6.92 18.45 -4.98
CA LYS A 113 -8.36 18.50 -5.26
C LYS A 113 -9.03 17.15 -4.98
N ILE A 114 -10.35 17.09 -5.13
CA ILE A 114 -11.05 15.81 -5.31
C ILE A 114 -10.98 15.40 -6.78
N VAL A 115 -10.66 14.13 -7.05
CA VAL A 115 -10.66 13.52 -8.39
C VAL A 115 -11.66 12.37 -8.40
N ASN A 116 -12.64 12.42 -9.31
CA ASN A 116 -13.52 11.29 -9.56
C ASN A 116 -12.86 10.35 -10.57
N PHE A 117 -12.66 9.09 -10.18
CA PHE A 117 -12.09 8.04 -11.03
C PHE A 117 -12.93 6.78 -10.87
N GLY A 118 -13.48 6.27 -11.98
CA GLY A 118 -14.35 5.09 -11.96
C GLY A 118 -15.66 5.29 -11.18
N GLY A 119 -16.12 6.53 -10.96
CA GLY A 119 -17.29 6.83 -10.14
C GLY A 119 -16.96 7.09 -8.67
N THR A 120 -15.72 6.86 -8.24
CA THR A 120 -15.27 7.04 -6.86
C THR A 120 -14.50 8.34 -6.69
N ASP A 121 -14.80 9.10 -5.64
CA ASP A 121 -14.12 10.36 -5.31
C ASP A 121 -12.88 10.11 -4.44
N TYR A 122 -11.71 10.53 -4.92
CA TYR A 122 -10.44 10.46 -4.20
C TYR A 122 -10.02 11.85 -3.76
N VAL A 123 -9.64 12.00 -2.49
CA VAL A 123 -8.90 13.20 -2.05
C VAL A 123 -7.45 13.06 -2.50
N THR A 124 -6.95 14.04 -3.26
CA THR A 124 -5.60 13.97 -3.85
C THR A 124 -4.65 14.99 -3.25
N TYR A 125 -3.37 14.62 -3.18
CA TYR A 125 -2.29 15.42 -2.63
C TYR A 125 -1.11 15.52 -3.61
N SER A 126 -0.41 16.65 -3.54
CA SER A 126 0.90 16.87 -4.18
C SER A 126 1.99 16.74 -3.13
N CYS A 127 2.88 15.76 -3.30
CA CYS A 127 3.97 15.49 -2.37
C CYS A 127 5.30 15.95 -2.99
N PRO A 128 6.01 16.92 -2.41
CA PRO A 128 7.27 17.42 -2.99
C PRO A 128 8.41 16.39 -2.96
N GLU A 129 8.32 15.40 -2.06
CA GLU A 129 9.32 14.33 -1.90
C GLU A 129 9.03 13.11 -2.79
N SER A 130 7.94 13.10 -3.56
CA SER A 130 7.61 11.95 -4.40
C SER A 130 8.57 11.82 -5.58
N SER A 131 9.04 10.59 -5.80
CA SER A 131 9.86 10.25 -6.97
C SER A 131 9.01 10.03 -8.22
N TYR A 132 7.74 9.63 -8.07
CA TYR A 132 6.76 9.60 -9.15
C TYR A 132 6.34 11.00 -9.57
N LYS A 133 5.93 11.14 -10.85
CA LYS A 133 5.23 12.32 -11.39
C LYS A 133 3.74 12.10 -11.23
N GLY A 134 2.97 13.08 -10.78
CA GLY A 134 1.55 12.89 -10.52
C GLY A 134 1.06 13.40 -9.17
N LYS A 135 -0.08 12.85 -8.76
CA LYS A 135 -0.75 13.08 -7.48
C LYS A 135 -1.03 11.75 -6.81
N ILE A 136 -1.13 11.74 -5.50
CA ILE A 136 -1.50 10.55 -4.73
C ILE A 136 -2.89 10.76 -4.12
N GLY A 137 -3.79 9.83 -4.36
CA GLY A 137 -5.19 9.88 -3.97
C GLY A 137 -5.53 8.86 -2.92
N PHE A 138 -6.53 9.19 -2.09
CA PHE A 138 -6.96 8.38 -0.96
C PHE A 138 -8.48 8.30 -0.93
N VAL A 139 -9.00 7.11 -0.64
CA VAL A 139 -10.42 6.86 -0.37
C VAL A 139 -10.58 5.68 0.58
N ILE A 140 -11.73 5.60 1.24
CA ILE A 140 -12.16 4.41 1.98
C ILE A 140 -13.40 3.86 1.28
N GLU A 141 -13.37 2.58 0.94
CA GLU A 141 -14.45 1.85 0.27
C GLU A 141 -14.58 0.46 0.91
N GLU A 142 -15.79 0.11 1.37
CA GLU A 142 -16.09 -1.20 1.97
C GLU A 142 -15.03 -1.69 2.99
N ASP A 143 -14.72 -0.85 3.99
CA ASP A 143 -13.69 -1.11 5.02
C ASP A 143 -12.24 -1.29 4.50
N ASN A 144 -11.97 -0.94 3.25
CA ASN A 144 -10.64 -0.89 2.68
C ASN A 144 -10.17 0.55 2.52
N GLY A 145 -8.95 0.82 2.94
CA GLY A 145 -8.24 2.05 2.61
C GLY A 145 -7.51 1.87 1.29
N ILE A 146 -7.84 2.70 0.30
CA ILE A 146 -7.28 2.62 -1.04
C ILE A 146 -6.42 3.85 -1.30
N ILE A 147 -5.19 3.62 -1.74
CA ILE A 147 -4.24 4.66 -2.16
C ILE A 147 -3.97 4.48 -3.65
N VAL A 148 -4.19 5.51 -4.46
CA VAL A 148 -4.01 5.46 -5.92
C VAL A 148 -3.06 6.55 -6.37
N HIS A 149 -2.07 6.20 -7.18
CA HIS A 149 -1.27 7.17 -7.91
C HIS A 149 -1.96 7.58 -9.20
N PHE A 150 -2.08 8.89 -9.40
CA PHE A 150 -2.60 9.54 -10.59
C PHE A 150 -1.43 10.20 -11.34
N PRO A 151 -0.88 9.57 -12.39
CA PRO A 151 0.23 10.13 -13.16
C PRO A 151 -0.08 11.50 -13.75
N ASP A 152 0.94 12.37 -13.85
CA ASP A 152 0.81 13.60 -14.64
C ASP A 152 0.79 13.19 -16.13
N LYS A 153 -0.25 13.60 -16.87
CA LYS A 153 -0.36 13.35 -18.32
C LYS A 153 0.59 14.23 -19.12
#